data_AF-A0A1M7PDJ1-F1
#
_entry.id   AF-A0A1M7PDJ1-F1
#
_cell.length_a   1.000
_cell.length_b   1.000
_cell.length_c   1.000
_cell.angle_alpha   90.00
_cell.angle_beta   90.00
_cell.angle_gamma   90.00
#
_symmetry.space_group_name_H-M   'P 1'
#
loop_
_entity.id
_entity.type
_entity.pdbx_description
1 polymer ?
#
loop_
_entity_poly.entity_id
_entity_poly.type
_entity_poly.pdbx_seq_one_letter_code
_entity_poly.pdbx_strand_id
1 'polypeptide(L)'
;MTQQPTYLPPERAFTPEVRTRLRARILSETVEPAPRRGRRLAWPLAGASVAAAALVGVFALSASDPDPSRGHPVASQTTAVTYTALALKAAEQNPRLLIDEPGWKVDYLTGFADESGSIRWANGQRHLEINWRAARDYHARRFDDTWMRQQKPEKVTMDGRTGELFSFGDKSWGVMFRPRGASFVDMRVDGMTRAEVTRVLSLVKSVDVETWLAALPPEMVTPDKIDERATEVLAGVPLPPGFDRAELQNVGTNQPYHFGAAVARMVGCGWIAEWKRAKEAGDHAAVTRAADALRGSHDWKFLLDMADEGDYPALFWMVTDQVVAGKLPPGAEEGLNCPTS
;
A
#
# COMPACT_ATOMS: atom_id res chain seq x y z
N MET A 1 -8.30 -37.93 0.51
CA MET A 1 -7.58 -36.79 1.12
C MET A 1 -7.70 -35.62 0.17
N THR A 2 -8.56 -34.66 0.49
CA THR A 2 -8.80 -33.47 -0.34
C THR A 2 -7.82 -32.39 0.09
N GLN A 3 -7.02 -31.84 -0.84
CA GLN A 3 -6.14 -30.72 -0.51
C GLN A 3 -6.99 -29.52 -0.10
N GLN A 4 -6.74 -28.99 1.11
CA GLN A 4 -7.34 -27.73 1.54
C GLN A 4 -6.73 -26.59 0.72
N PRO A 5 -7.53 -25.66 0.17
CA PRO A 5 -6.99 -24.47 -0.47
C PRO A 5 -6.35 -23.57 0.58
N THR A 6 -5.04 -23.31 0.45
CA THR A 6 -4.33 -22.36 1.28
C THR A 6 -4.89 -20.95 1.01
N TYR A 7 -5.68 -20.42 1.95
CA TYR A 7 -6.15 -19.04 1.90
C TYR A 7 -4.96 -18.08 2.04
N LEU A 8 -4.82 -17.15 1.10
CA LEU A 8 -3.75 -16.16 1.09
C LEU A 8 -4.33 -14.78 1.47
N PRO A 9 -3.76 -14.07 2.46
CA PRO A 9 -4.21 -12.74 2.84
C PRO A 9 -3.95 -11.70 1.73
N PRO A 10 -4.66 -10.55 1.73
CA PRO A 10 -4.62 -9.57 0.62
C PRO A 10 -3.25 -8.90 0.38
N GLU A 11 -2.31 -8.95 1.32
CA GLU A 11 -0.88 -8.62 1.07
C GLU A 11 -0.29 -9.38 -0.13
N ARG A 12 -0.89 -10.51 -0.53
CA ARG A 12 -0.47 -11.35 -1.65
C ARG A 12 -1.10 -10.99 -2.99
N ALA A 13 -1.51 -9.74 -3.20
CA ALA A 13 -1.89 -9.23 -4.52
C ALA A 13 -0.80 -9.42 -5.60
N PHE A 14 0.47 -9.63 -5.22
CA PHE A 14 1.60 -9.90 -6.12
C PHE A 14 2.48 -11.10 -5.71
N THR A 15 1.88 -12.25 -5.35
CA THR A 15 2.67 -13.48 -5.12
C THR A 15 3.59 -13.82 -6.30
N PRO A 16 4.63 -14.65 -6.13
CA PRO A 16 5.34 -15.23 -7.26
C PRO A 16 4.40 -15.85 -8.31
N GLU A 17 3.26 -16.45 -7.94
CA GLU A 17 2.25 -16.90 -8.92
C GLU A 17 1.43 -15.76 -9.54
N VAL A 18 1.06 -14.69 -8.82
CA VAL A 18 0.35 -13.55 -9.44
C VAL A 18 1.30 -12.77 -10.34
N ARG A 19 2.53 -12.51 -9.90
CA ARG A 19 3.62 -11.98 -10.74
C ARG A 19 3.86 -12.89 -11.95
N THR A 20 3.89 -14.21 -11.77
CA THR A 20 4.04 -15.15 -12.89
C THR A 20 2.80 -15.21 -13.77
N ARG A 21 1.58 -15.03 -13.26
CA ARG A 21 0.34 -14.99 -14.06
C ARG A 21 0.16 -13.68 -14.81
N LEU A 22 0.52 -12.55 -14.19
CA LEU A 22 0.52 -11.23 -14.81
C LEU A 22 1.62 -11.16 -15.87
N ARG A 23 2.84 -11.57 -15.52
CA ARG A 23 3.97 -11.71 -16.46
C ARG A 23 3.66 -12.74 -17.55
N ALA A 24 3.02 -13.88 -17.24
CA ALA A 24 2.58 -14.83 -18.26
C ALA A 24 1.53 -14.19 -19.17
N ARG A 25 0.46 -13.59 -18.65
CA ARG A 25 -0.58 -12.92 -19.44
C ARG A 25 0.01 -11.84 -20.36
N ILE A 26 0.90 -11.00 -19.84
CA ILE A 26 1.65 -9.96 -20.59
C ILE A 26 2.59 -10.58 -21.64
N LEU A 27 3.20 -11.75 -21.39
CA LEU A 27 4.13 -12.42 -22.31
C LEU A 27 3.47 -13.44 -23.27
N SER A 28 2.25 -13.90 -22.98
CA SER A 28 1.55 -14.97 -23.73
C SER A 28 0.44 -14.45 -24.64
N GLU A 29 0.05 -13.17 -24.53
CA GLU A 29 -0.60 -12.49 -25.65
C GLU A 29 0.43 -12.27 -26.76
N THR A 30 0.51 -13.27 -27.65
CA THR A 30 1.35 -13.24 -28.85
C THR A 30 0.91 -12.06 -29.72
N VAL A 31 1.65 -10.95 -29.66
CA VAL A 31 1.48 -9.84 -30.60
C VAL A 31 1.71 -10.37 -32.01
N GLU A 32 0.68 -10.35 -32.86
CA GLU A 32 0.83 -10.73 -34.26
C GLU A 32 1.97 -9.91 -34.91
N PRO A 33 2.90 -10.55 -35.63
CA PRO A 33 4.06 -9.86 -36.15
C PRO A 33 3.64 -8.87 -37.24
N ALA A 34 3.71 -7.57 -36.91
CA ALA A 34 3.48 -6.49 -37.87
C ALA A 34 4.34 -6.69 -39.15
N PRO A 35 3.81 -6.38 -40.34
CA PRO A 35 4.46 -6.69 -41.60
C PRO A 35 5.83 -6.00 -41.72
N ARG A 36 6.88 -6.81 -41.88
CA ARG A 36 8.28 -6.37 -41.99
C ARG A 36 8.51 -5.52 -43.25
N ARG A 37 8.44 -4.19 -43.12
CA ARG A 37 9.03 -3.27 -44.11
C ARG A 37 10.55 -3.26 -43.97
N GLY A 38 11.24 -3.97 -44.87
CA GLY A 38 12.70 -3.99 -44.90
C GLY A 38 13.32 -2.63 -45.25
N ARG A 39 14.33 -2.21 -44.50
CA ARG A 39 15.23 -1.11 -44.88
C ARG A 39 16.68 -1.52 -44.59
N ARG A 40 17.59 -1.10 -45.47
CA ARG A 40 18.94 -1.67 -45.63
C ARG A 40 19.93 -1.17 -44.57
N LEU A 41 20.98 -1.95 -44.32
CA LEU A 41 22.13 -1.55 -43.52
C LEU A 41 22.87 -0.34 -44.13
N ALA A 42 23.34 0.54 -43.26
CA ALA A 42 24.66 1.18 -43.36
C ALA A 42 25.15 1.56 -41.95
N TRP A 43 26.36 1.10 -41.60
CA TRP A 43 27.23 1.62 -40.52
C TRP A 43 28.22 2.65 -41.15
N PRO A 44 29.15 3.37 -40.46
CA PRO A 44 29.74 3.10 -39.13
C PRO A 44 30.15 4.29 -38.19
N LEU A 45 30.45 3.95 -36.92
CA LEU A 45 31.57 4.37 -36.03
C LEU A 45 31.84 5.84 -35.56
N ALA A 46 32.59 5.88 -34.43
CA ALA A 46 33.26 6.99 -33.71
C ALA A 46 32.38 7.87 -32.77
N GLY A 47 32.84 8.29 -31.57
CA GLY A 47 34.15 8.13 -30.93
C GLY A 47 34.14 8.31 -29.39
N ALA A 48 35.32 8.34 -28.76
CA ALA A 48 35.54 8.23 -27.30
C ALA A 48 35.87 9.56 -26.57
N SER A 49 36.21 9.46 -25.27
CA SER A 49 36.76 10.49 -24.32
C SER A 49 35.69 11.21 -23.46
N VAL A 50 35.91 11.59 -22.19
CA VAL A 50 37.02 11.32 -21.22
C VAL A 50 36.51 11.41 -19.76
N ALA A 51 37.29 10.99 -18.76
CA ALA A 51 36.95 11.02 -17.32
C ALA A 51 37.48 12.26 -16.56
N ALA A 52 36.85 12.63 -15.43
CA ALA A 52 37.47 13.42 -14.35
C ALA A 52 36.74 13.19 -13.02
N ALA A 53 37.47 13.18 -11.90
CA ALA A 53 36.95 12.96 -10.55
C ALA A 53 37.13 14.22 -9.67
N ALA A 54 36.34 14.35 -8.60
CA ALA A 54 36.64 15.23 -7.48
C ALA A 54 36.07 14.68 -6.15
N LEU A 55 36.95 14.41 -5.19
CA LEU A 55 36.65 14.07 -3.80
C LEU A 55 37.10 15.21 -2.89
N VAL A 56 36.20 15.79 -2.09
CA VAL A 56 36.43 16.53 -0.83
C VAL A 56 35.14 16.32 -0.01
N GLY A 57 35.16 15.73 1.19
CA GLY A 57 35.47 16.37 2.48
C GLY A 57 34.26 17.17 2.98
N VAL A 58 33.73 17.01 4.20
CA VAL A 58 34.42 16.96 5.50
C VAL A 58 33.56 16.22 6.55
N PHE A 59 34.21 15.54 7.51
CA PHE A 59 33.57 15.03 8.74
C PHE A 59 33.24 16.16 9.72
N ALA A 60 32.04 16.14 10.32
CA ALA A 60 31.76 16.83 11.58
C ALA A 60 31.17 15.83 12.58
N LEU A 61 32.04 15.17 13.34
CA LEU A 61 31.65 14.48 14.57
C LEU A 61 31.40 15.52 15.66
N SER A 62 30.32 15.35 16.41
CA SER A 62 30.11 16.06 17.67
C SER A 62 29.48 15.10 18.67
N ALA A 63 30.35 14.32 19.31
CA ALA A 63 30.02 13.68 20.57
C ALA A 63 30.07 14.72 21.69
N SER A 64 29.17 14.60 22.66
CA SER A 64 29.32 15.19 23.98
C SER A 64 28.77 14.20 24.99
N ASP A 65 29.55 13.94 26.03
CA ASP A 65 29.38 12.83 26.96
C ASP A 65 28.18 12.98 27.91
N PRO A 66 27.74 11.89 28.56
CA PRO A 66 26.62 11.90 29.49
C PRO A 66 27.00 12.40 30.89
N ASP A 67 26.12 13.18 31.52
CA ASP A 67 26.14 13.49 32.96
C ASP A 67 24.91 12.84 33.63
N PRO A 68 25.05 12.03 34.70
CA PRO A 68 23.95 11.27 35.25
C PRO A 68 23.15 12.01 36.33
N SER A 69 21.85 11.69 36.39
CA SER A 69 21.01 11.78 37.61
C SER A 69 20.69 13.17 38.17
N ARG A 70 19.67 13.82 37.59
CA ARG A 70 18.64 14.51 38.41
C ARG A 70 17.24 14.09 37.98
N GLY A 71 16.48 13.56 38.93
CA GLY A 71 15.09 13.18 38.71
C GLY A 71 14.20 14.41 38.54
N HIS A 72 13.72 14.63 37.32
CA HIS A 72 12.61 15.53 37.06
C HIS A 72 11.32 14.71 36.94
N PRO A 73 10.17 15.20 37.46
CA PRO A 73 8.90 14.52 37.26
C PRO A 73 8.59 14.50 35.76
N VAL A 74 8.25 13.32 35.24
CA VAL A 74 7.72 13.17 33.87
C VAL A 74 6.31 13.75 33.87
N ALA A 75 6.23 15.08 33.74
CA ALA A 75 5.04 15.71 33.22
C ALA A 75 4.95 15.28 31.76
N SER A 76 4.09 14.30 31.47
CA SER A 76 3.70 13.96 30.11
C SER A 76 3.08 15.21 29.48
N GLN A 77 3.89 15.99 28.79
CA GLN A 77 3.43 17.03 27.89
C GLN A 77 2.85 16.33 26.66
N THR A 78 1.65 15.78 26.82
CA THR A 78 0.81 15.39 25.71
C THR A 78 0.39 16.69 25.02
N THR A 79 1.25 17.21 24.13
CA THR A 79 0.86 18.25 23.18
C THR A 79 -0.34 17.72 22.41
N ALA A 80 -1.51 18.31 22.64
CA ALA A 80 -2.74 17.90 21.99
C ALA A 80 -2.54 18.03 20.47
N VAL A 81 -2.52 16.89 19.78
CA VAL A 81 -2.35 16.85 18.32
C VAL A 81 -3.66 17.31 17.70
N THR A 82 -3.67 18.50 17.14
CA THR A 82 -4.86 19.07 16.49
C THR A 82 -4.98 18.51 15.08
N TYR A 83 -5.86 17.55 14.88
CA TYR A 83 -6.14 16.97 13.57
C TYR A 83 -7.00 17.90 12.70
N THR A 84 -6.81 17.84 11.38
CA THR A 84 -7.63 18.61 10.43
C THR A 84 -9.06 18.06 10.38
N ALA A 85 -10.05 18.88 10.03
CA ALA A 85 -11.43 18.43 9.88
C ALA A 85 -11.59 17.33 8.81
N LEU A 86 -10.71 17.30 7.80
CA LEU A 86 -10.65 16.23 6.80
C LEU A 86 -10.16 14.90 7.41
N ALA A 87 -9.10 14.95 8.21
CA ALA A 87 -8.56 13.80 8.95
C ALA A 87 -9.62 13.19 9.87
N LEU A 88 -10.32 14.02 10.64
CA LEU A 88 -11.39 13.60 11.53
C LEU A 88 -12.55 12.96 10.73
N LYS A 89 -13.00 13.59 9.64
CA LYS A 89 -14.10 13.07 8.80
C LYS A 89 -13.78 11.73 8.15
N ALA A 90 -12.56 11.53 7.64
CA ALA A 90 -12.13 10.23 7.09
C ALA A 90 -12.09 9.17 8.21
N ALA A 91 -11.54 9.53 9.37
CA ALA A 91 -11.47 8.65 10.52
C ALA A 91 -12.86 8.29 11.11
N GLU A 92 -13.83 9.20 11.06
CA GLU A 92 -15.20 9.02 11.52
C GLU A 92 -15.96 7.93 10.75
N GLN A 93 -15.73 7.85 9.44
CA GLN A 93 -16.44 6.92 8.54
C GLN A 93 -15.97 5.47 8.67
N ASN A 94 -14.73 5.25 9.10
CA ASN A 94 -14.12 3.93 9.17
C ASN A 94 -14.11 3.32 10.60
N PRO A 95 -14.16 1.98 10.75
CA PRO A 95 -14.26 1.32 12.05
C PRO A 95 -12.97 1.46 12.88
N ARG A 96 -13.00 2.36 13.88
CA ARG A 96 -11.90 2.59 14.82
C ARG A 96 -11.89 1.53 15.91
N LEU A 97 -11.26 0.39 15.61
CA LEU A 97 -11.16 -0.76 16.51
C LEU A 97 -9.72 -0.88 17.05
N LEU A 98 -9.59 -0.92 18.38
CA LEU A 98 -8.33 -1.17 19.09
C LEU A 98 -8.41 -2.46 19.92
N ILE A 99 -7.27 -3.10 20.18
CA ILE A 99 -7.15 -4.25 21.09
C ILE A 99 -6.74 -3.75 22.48
N ASP A 100 -7.60 -3.91 23.47
CA ASP A 100 -7.35 -3.62 24.89
C ASP A 100 -6.51 -4.74 25.55
N GLU A 101 -5.32 -5.00 25.01
CA GLU A 101 -4.33 -5.93 25.55
C GLU A 101 -2.90 -5.37 25.33
N PRO A 102 -2.05 -5.27 26.36
CA PRO A 102 -0.65 -4.86 26.19
C PRO A 102 0.16 -5.77 25.25
N GLY A 103 1.09 -5.18 24.51
CA GLY A 103 2.03 -5.89 23.64
C GLY A 103 1.55 -6.14 22.21
N TRP A 104 0.31 -5.79 21.88
CA TRP A 104 -0.10 -5.66 20.48
C TRP A 104 0.45 -4.36 19.88
N LYS A 105 0.93 -4.44 18.64
CA LYS A 105 1.43 -3.29 17.86
C LYS A 105 0.82 -3.33 16.47
N VAL A 106 0.56 -2.17 15.87
CA VAL A 106 0.23 -2.09 14.45
C VAL A 106 1.49 -2.41 13.65
N ASP A 107 1.40 -3.37 12.72
CA ASP A 107 2.48 -3.72 11.77
C ASP A 107 2.01 -3.66 10.30
N TYR A 108 0.76 -3.24 10.07
CA TYR A 108 0.20 -2.98 8.75
C TYR A 108 -0.93 -1.95 8.85
N LEU A 109 -0.96 -0.97 7.95
CA LEU A 109 -2.09 -0.02 7.84
C LEU A 109 -2.22 0.55 6.41
N THR A 110 -3.41 0.41 5.82
CA THR A 110 -3.71 0.89 4.46
C THR A 110 -5.19 1.28 4.28
N GLY A 111 -5.47 2.17 3.32
CA GLY A 111 -6.83 2.45 2.82
C GLY A 111 -7.75 3.20 3.80
N PHE A 112 -7.20 4.01 4.71
CA PHE A 112 -7.98 4.65 5.77
C PHE A 112 -8.82 5.86 5.31
N ALA A 113 -8.53 6.42 4.13
CA ALA A 113 -9.41 7.39 3.46
C ALA A 113 -10.46 6.75 2.52
N ASP A 114 -10.33 5.46 2.22
CA ASP A 114 -11.18 4.75 1.26
C ASP A 114 -12.39 4.10 1.95
N GLU A 115 -13.39 3.69 1.15
CA GLU A 115 -14.50 2.82 1.60
C GLU A 115 -14.03 1.41 2.04
N SER A 116 -12.77 1.07 1.79
CA SER A 116 -12.17 -0.19 2.20
C SER A 116 -10.68 -0.06 2.52
N GLY A 117 -10.24 -0.74 3.56
CA GLY A 117 -8.85 -0.77 4.00
C GLY A 117 -8.64 -1.81 5.09
N SER A 118 -7.44 -1.83 5.65
CA SER A 118 -7.05 -2.85 6.64
C SER A 118 -6.01 -2.32 7.62
N ILE A 119 -6.10 -2.81 8.86
CA ILE A 119 -5.10 -2.62 9.92
C ILE A 119 -4.73 -3.99 10.52
N ARG A 120 -3.44 -4.33 10.56
CA ARG A 120 -2.97 -5.54 11.26
C ARG A 120 -2.27 -5.18 12.55
N TRP A 121 -2.64 -5.93 13.57
CA TRP A 121 -2.03 -5.95 14.88
C TRP A 121 -1.24 -7.24 15.04
N ALA A 122 -0.01 -7.15 15.57
CA ALA A 122 0.84 -8.29 15.88
C ALA A 122 1.25 -8.32 17.36
N ASN A 123 1.32 -9.52 17.93
CA ASN A 123 1.81 -9.79 19.28
C ASN A 123 2.54 -11.14 19.31
N GLY A 124 3.82 -11.08 18.94
CA GLY A 124 4.66 -12.27 18.72
C GLY A 124 4.23 -13.02 17.45
N GLN A 125 3.76 -14.26 17.60
CA GLN A 125 3.24 -15.09 16.51
C GLN A 125 1.72 -14.93 16.29
N ARG A 126 1.07 -14.06 17.07
CA ARG A 126 -0.38 -13.80 17.01
C ARG A 126 -0.62 -12.58 16.12
N HIS A 127 -1.49 -12.72 15.12
CA HIS A 127 -1.89 -11.62 14.25
C HIS A 127 -3.42 -11.46 14.23
N LEU A 128 -3.89 -10.22 14.36
CA LEU A 128 -5.28 -9.83 14.12
C LEU A 128 -5.28 -8.74 13.06
N GLU A 129 -5.70 -9.08 11.85
CA GLU A 129 -5.98 -8.11 10.79
C GLU A 129 -7.47 -7.78 10.80
N ILE A 130 -7.79 -6.48 10.77
CA ILE A 130 -9.13 -5.93 10.77
C ILE A 130 -9.33 -5.20 9.45
N ASN A 131 -10.19 -5.74 8.59
CA ASN A 131 -10.57 -5.15 7.32
C ASN A 131 -11.89 -4.40 7.47
N TRP A 132 -12.00 -3.22 6.87
CA TRP A 132 -13.29 -2.55 6.61
C TRP A 132 -13.56 -2.53 5.11
N ARG A 133 -14.84 -2.60 4.74
CA ARG A 133 -15.31 -2.62 3.35
C ARG A 133 -16.70 -2.00 3.25
N ALA A 134 -17.09 -1.57 2.05
CA ALA A 134 -18.44 -1.06 1.78
C ALA A 134 -19.51 -2.14 2.05
N ALA A 135 -20.63 -1.74 2.67
CA ALA A 135 -21.72 -2.63 3.06
C ALA A 135 -22.30 -3.45 1.89
N ARG A 136 -22.24 -2.89 0.67
CA ARG A 136 -22.68 -3.54 -0.57
C ARG A 136 -21.92 -4.85 -0.88
N ASP A 137 -20.65 -4.95 -0.48
CA ASP A 137 -19.80 -6.11 -0.77
C ASP A 137 -20.01 -7.27 0.22
N TYR A 138 -20.78 -7.05 1.30
CA TYR A 138 -20.99 -8.05 2.36
C TYR A 138 -21.55 -9.36 1.81
N HIS A 139 -22.57 -9.30 0.93
CA HIS A 139 -23.20 -10.50 0.38
C HIS A 139 -22.25 -11.24 -0.57
N ALA A 140 -21.59 -10.54 -1.49
CA ALA A 140 -20.59 -11.15 -2.37
C ALA A 140 -19.48 -11.82 -1.56
N ARG A 141 -18.89 -11.11 -0.59
CA ARG A 141 -17.82 -11.66 0.26
C ARG A 141 -18.26 -12.87 1.08
N ARG A 142 -19.49 -12.85 1.62
CA ARG A 142 -20.06 -13.91 2.47
C ARG A 142 -20.50 -15.16 1.69
N PHE A 143 -20.94 -14.98 0.44
CA PHE A 143 -21.66 -16.01 -0.32
C PHE A 143 -21.02 -16.40 -1.65
N ASP A 144 -20.04 -15.68 -2.21
CA ASP A 144 -19.34 -16.14 -3.42
C ASP A 144 -18.13 -17.01 -3.08
N ASP A 145 -17.57 -16.85 -1.88
CA ASP A 145 -16.56 -17.74 -1.33
C ASP A 145 -17.16 -19.15 -1.13
N THR A 146 -16.80 -20.07 -2.02
CA THR A 146 -17.29 -21.47 -2.06
C THR A 146 -17.03 -22.20 -0.75
N TRP A 147 -15.97 -21.83 -0.05
CA TRP A 147 -15.57 -22.42 1.21
C TRP A 147 -16.39 -21.84 2.37
N MET A 148 -16.60 -20.52 2.44
CA MET A 148 -17.47 -19.90 3.47
C MET A 148 -18.94 -20.33 3.36
N ARG A 149 -19.40 -20.67 2.14
CA ARG A 149 -20.73 -21.25 1.90
C ARG A 149 -20.92 -22.64 2.54
N GLN A 150 -19.85 -23.44 2.61
CA GLN A 150 -19.91 -24.81 3.11
C GLN A 150 -19.77 -24.91 4.63
N GLN A 151 -19.20 -23.89 5.27
CA GLN A 151 -19.06 -23.84 6.73
C GLN A 151 -20.40 -23.54 7.41
N LYS A 152 -20.61 -24.16 8.59
CA LYS A 152 -21.60 -23.73 9.58
C LYS A 152 -20.88 -22.83 10.59
N PRO A 153 -20.85 -21.50 10.42
CA PRO A 153 -20.05 -20.64 11.28
C PRO A 153 -20.59 -20.61 12.71
N GLU A 154 -19.68 -20.57 13.66
CA GLU A 154 -20.02 -20.29 15.05
C GLU A 154 -20.41 -18.82 15.24
N LYS A 155 -21.14 -18.52 16.31
CA LYS A 155 -21.41 -17.13 16.72
C LYS A 155 -20.34 -16.66 17.70
N VAL A 156 -19.83 -15.47 17.45
CA VAL A 156 -18.91 -14.75 18.35
C VAL A 156 -19.44 -13.35 18.62
N THR A 157 -18.97 -12.71 19.68
CA THR A 157 -19.34 -11.34 20.04
C THR A 157 -18.08 -10.50 20.16
N MET A 158 -18.14 -9.28 19.65
CA MET A 158 -17.11 -8.24 19.77
C MET A 158 -17.82 -6.91 19.95
N ASP A 159 -17.48 -6.15 21.00
CA ASP A 159 -18.05 -4.82 21.24
C ASP A 159 -19.60 -4.77 21.11
N GLY A 160 -20.28 -5.75 21.73
CA GLY A 160 -21.74 -5.91 21.66
C GLY A 160 -22.30 -6.40 20.32
N ARG A 161 -21.49 -6.56 19.27
CA ARG A 161 -21.89 -7.01 17.92
C ARG A 161 -21.72 -8.53 17.78
N THR A 162 -22.75 -9.22 17.30
CA THR A 162 -22.62 -10.62 16.89
C THR A 162 -21.96 -10.73 15.51
N GLY A 163 -20.93 -11.58 15.41
CA GLY A 163 -20.25 -11.98 14.17
C GLY A 163 -20.40 -13.47 13.87
N GLU A 164 -19.96 -13.87 12.69
CA GLU A 164 -19.83 -15.25 12.23
C GLU A 164 -18.35 -15.64 12.20
N LEU A 165 -17.97 -16.73 12.89
CA LEU A 165 -16.61 -17.25 12.94
C LEU A 165 -16.45 -18.46 12.01
N PHE A 166 -15.40 -18.44 11.21
CA PHE A 166 -15.02 -19.46 10.24
C PHE A 166 -13.62 -20.00 10.57
N SER A 167 -13.38 -21.29 10.41
CA SER A 167 -12.09 -21.93 10.70
C SER A 167 -11.37 -22.36 9.43
N PHE A 168 -10.22 -21.72 9.14
CA PHE A 168 -9.30 -22.02 8.04
C PHE A 168 -8.21 -23.03 8.42
N GLY A 169 -8.25 -23.54 9.65
CA GLY A 169 -7.30 -24.48 10.23
C GLY A 169 -7.17 -24.27 11.74
N ASP A 170 -6.37 -25.10 12.40
CA ASP A 170 -6.31 -25.18 13.87
C ASP A 170 -5.89 -23.88 14.57
N LYS A 171 -5.20 -22.99 13.85
CA LYS A 171 -4.70 -21.69 14.34
C LYS A 171 -5.07 -20.51 13.44
N SER A 172 -6.08 -20.66 12.60
CA SER A 172 -6.35 -19.73 11.50
C SER A 172 -7.86 -19.55 11.31
N TRP A 173 -8.34 -18.32 11.44
CA TRP A 173 -9.77 -18.02 11.54
C TRP A 173 -10.13 -16.77 10.74
N GLY A 174 -11.41 -16.69 10.36
CA GLY A 174 -12.01 -15.45 9.87
C GLY A 174 -13.22 -15.11 10.72
N VAL A 175 -13.44 -13.82 10.97
CA VAL A 175 -14.65 -13.32 11.62
C VAL A 175 -15.33 -12.35 10.68
N MET A 176 -16.63 -12.47 10.48
CA MET A 176 -17.39 -11.53 9.64
C MET A 176 -18.54 -10.94 10.45
N PHE A 177 -18.58 -9.61 10.54
CA PHE A 177 -19.67 -8.88 11.19
C PHE A 177 -20.64 -8.35 10.15
N ARG A 178 -21.93 -8.35 10.48
CA ARG A 178 -22.96 -7.71 9.64
C ARG A 178 -22.66 -6.21 9.47
N PRO A 179 -23.06 -5.60 8.34
CA PRO A 179 -22.88 -4.17 8.10
C PRO A 179 -23.49 -3.30 9.19
N ARG A 180 -22.88 -2.13 9.42
CA ARG A 180 -23.36 -1.08 10.31
C ARG A 180 -23.23 0.25 9.57
N GLY A 181 -24.34 0.77 9.04
CA GLY A 181 -24.31 1.92 8.15
C GLY A 181 -23.70 1.55 6.80
N ALA A 182 -22.78 2.38 6.30
CA ALA A 182 -22.19 2.23 4.97
C ALA A 182 -21.08 1.16 4.86
N SER A 183 -20.61 0.60 5.97
CA SER A 183 -19.48 -0.36 5.99
C SER A 183 -19.77 -1.64 6.79
N PHE A 184 -18.97 -2.67 6.56
CA PHE A 184 -18.87 -3.85 7.43
C PHE A 184 -17.42 -4.13 7.80
N VAL A 185 -17.24 -5.03 8.79
CA VAL A 185 -15.92 -5.48 9.25
C VAL A 185 -15.78 -6.97 8.99
N ASP A 186 -14.68 -7.36 8.37
CA ASP A 186 -14.16 -8.72 8.44
C ASP A 186 -12.80 -8.73 9.13
N MET A 187 -12.46 -9.83 9.78
CA MET A 187 -11.20 -9.99 10.50
C MET A 187 -10.53 -11.28 10.11
N ARG A 188 -9.21 -11.23 10.04
CA ARG A 188 -8.34 -12.39 9.84
C ARG A 188 -7.51 -12.59 11.11
N VAL A 189 -7.56 -13.80 11.66
CA VAL A 189 -6.97 -14.14 12.96
C VAL A 189 -6.05 -15.34 12.78
N ASP A 190 -4.74 -15.13 12.93
CA ASP A 190 -3.73 -16.15 12.68
C ASP A 190 -2.80 -16.35 13.89
N GLY A 191 -2.29 -17.58 14.04
CA GLY A 191 -1.41 -17.99 15.13
C GLY A 191 -2.11 -18.33 16.45
N MET A 192 -3.45 -18.28 16.50
CA MET A 192 -4.25 -18.39 17.72
C MET A 192 -5.23 -19.56 17.70
N THR A 193 -5.37 -20.27 18.82
CA THR A 193 -6.41 -21.28 19.04
C THR A 193 -7.80 -20.66 19.15
N ARG A 194 -8.85 -21.47 18.98
CA ARG A 194 -10.26 -21.08 19.12
C ARG A 194 -10.57 -20.28 20.39
N ALA A 195 -9.98 -20.67 21.52
CA ALA A 195 -10.19 -20.02 22.81
C ALA A 195 -9.51 -18.64 22.88
N GLU A 196 -8.28 -18.55 22.36
CA GLU A 196 -7.54 -17.29 22.25
C GLU A 196 -8.25 -16.29 21.33
N VAL A 197 -8.85 -16.74 20.22
CA VAL A 197 -9.67 -15.88 19.35
C VAL A 197 -10.84 -15.26 20.13
N THR A 198 -11.59 -16.06 20.91
CA THR A 198 -12.67 -15.50 21.75
C THR A 198 -12.15 -14.53 22.81
N ARG A 199 -10.97 -14.79 23.40
CA ARG A 199 -10.33 -13.87 24.35
C ARG A 199 -9.92 -12.56 23.69
N VAL A 200 -9.32 -12.57 22.50
CA VAL A 200 -8.90 -11.35 21.81
C VAL A 200 -10.13 -10.55 21.34
N LEU A 201 -11.16 -11.19 20.80
CA LEU A 201 -12.39 -10.50 20.35
C LEU A 201 -13.16 -9.79 21.47
N SER A 202 -13.07 -10.23 22.74
CA SER A 202 -13.71 -9.52 23.85
C SER A 202 -12.92 -8.27 24.30
N LEU A 203 -11.63 -8.20 23.94
CA LEU A 203 -10.72 -7.09 24.19
C LEU A 203 -10.73 -6.06 23.05
N VAL A 204 -11.26 -6.39 21.87
CA VAL A 204 -11.45 -5.40 20.80
C VAL A 204 -12.60 -4.43 21.15
N LYS A 205 -12.32 -3.12 21.13
CA LYS A 205 -13.26 -2.03 21.45
C LYS A 205 -13.39 -1.03 20.29
N SER A 206 -14.57 -0.45 20.11
CA SER A 206 -14.71 0.80 19.34
C SER A 206 -14.20 1.99 20.15
N VAL A 207 -13.43 2.88 19.52
CA VAL A 207 -12.90 4.09 20.15
C VAL A 207 -13.18 5.36 19.31
N ASP A 208 -12.91 6.52 19.88
CA ASP A 208 -12.89 7.81 19.17
C ASP A 208 -11.65 7.95 18.26
N VAL A 209 -11.61 9.05 17.49
CA VAL A 209 -10.53 9.30 16.50
C VAL A 209 -9.19 9.59 17.17
N GLU A 210 -9.18 10.36 18.25
CA GLU A 210 -7.95 10.79 18.92
C GLU A 210 -7.28 9.59 19.61
N THR A 211 -8.07 8.78 20.32
CA THR A 211 -7.61 7.52 20.93
C THR A 211 -7.08 6.53 19.88
N TRP A 212 -7.72 6.44 18.71
CA TRP A 212 -7.25 5.56 17.63
C TRP A 212 -5.92 6.05 17.02
N LEU A 213 -5.81 7.34 16.71
CA LEU A 213 -4.58 7.92 16.14
C LEU A 213 -3.42 7.90 17.14
N ALA A 214 -3.68 8.10 18.44
CA ALA A 214 -2.69 8.00 19.51
C ALA A 214 -2.18 6.56 19.75
N ALA A 215 -2.93 5.54 19.31
CA ALA A 215 -2.50 4.14 19.37
C ALA A 215 -1.64 3.70 18.16
N LEU A 216 -1.50 4.56 17.14
CA LEU A 216 -0.66 4.27 15.98
C LEU A 216 0.84 4.47 16.29
N PRO A 217 1.73 3.63 15.73
CA PRO A 217 3.17 3.84 15.78
C PRO A 217 3.58 5.21 15.18
N PRO A 218 4.63 5.86 15.70
CA PRO A 218 5.05 7.19 15.25
C PRO A 218 5.47 7.24 13.76
N GLU A 219 5.90 6.12 13.19
CA GLU A 219 6.22 5.97 11.77
C GLU A 219 4.99 5.98 10.84
N MET A 220 3.77 5.85 11.37
CA MET A 220 2.55 5.94 10.55
C MET A 220 2.40 7.35 9.99
N VAL A 221 2.14 7.42 8.68
CA VAL A 221 1.87 8.65 7.95
C VAL A 221 0.44 9.07 8.25
N THR A 222 0.27 9.83 9.32
CA THR A 222 -0.99 10.46 9.71
C THR A 222 -1.21 11.76 8.92
N PRO A 223 -2.45 12.29 8.84
CA PRO A 223 -2.76 13.44 7.98
C PRO A 223 -1.94 14.70 8.26
N ASP A 224 -1.54 14.92 9.52
CA ASP A 224 -0.63 15.97 9.96
C ASP A 224 0.82 15.81 9.43
N LYS A 225 1.22 14.59 9.03
CA LYS A 225 2.55 14.25 8.51
C LYS A 225 2.59 14.07 6.99
N ILE A 226 1.45 14.11 6.30
CA ILE A 226 1.39 13.87 4.84
C ILE A 226 2.29 14.84 4.07
N ASP A 227 2.32 16.11 4.44
CA ASP A 227 3.12 17.11 3.70
C ASP A 227 4.63 16.93 3.92
N GLU A 228 5.07 16.60 5.13
CA GLU A 228 6.46 16.25 5.43
C GLU A 228 6.87 15.02 4.62
N ARG A 229 6.11 13.92 4.76
CA ARG A 229 6.39 12.65 4.06
C ARG A 229 6.34 12.78 2.53
N ALA A 230 5.42 13.59 2.00
CA ALA A 230 5.36 13.90 0.57
C ALA A 230 6.62 14.63 0.08
N THR A 231 7.25 15.47 0.91
CA THR A 231 8.51 16.14 0.56
C THR A 231 9.64 15.12 0.41
N GLU A 232 9.74 14.17 1.35
CA GLU A 232 10.75 13.11 1.32
C GLU A 232 10.56 12.19 0.10
N VAL A 233 9.33 11.72 -0.12
CA VAL A 233 9.02 10.74 -1.16
C VAL A 233 9.16 11.33 -2.56
N LEU A 234 8.81 12.60 -2.77
CA LEU A 234 8.93 13.28 -4.07
C LEU A 234 10.32 13.89 -4.33
N ALA A 235 11.28 13.75 -3.40
CA ALA A 235 12.62 14.31 -3.57
C ALA A 235 13.33 13.71 -4.80
N GLY A 236 13.61 14.55 -5.80
CA GLY A 236 14.25 14.13 -7.06
C GLY A 236 13.31 13.45 -8.08
N VAL A 237 12.01 13.36 -7.81
CA VAL A 237 11.02 12.72 -8.68
C VAL A 237 10.46 13.73 -9.69
N PRO A 238 10.60 13.52 -11.02
CA PRO A 238 9.94 14.36 -12.01
C PRO A 238 8.42 14.21 -11.91
N LEU A 239 7.70 15.32 -11.76
CA LEU A 239 6.23 15.32 -11.61
C LEU A 239 5.53 15.47 -12.98
N PRO A 240 4.46 14.70 -13.25
CA PRO A 240 3.72 14.82 -14.51
C PRO A 240 2.98 16.16 -14.61
N PRO A 241 2.65 16.62 -15.84
CA PRO A 241 1.88 17.83 -16.03
C PRO A 241 0.53 17.78 -15.29
N GLY A 242 0.24 18.82 -14.50
CA GLY A 242 -1.00 18.88 -13.72
C GLY A 242 -1.00 18.03 -12.44
N PHE A 243 0.14 17.49 -11.99
CA PHE A 243 0.24 16.84 -10.68
C PHE A 243 -0.11 17.84 -9.56
N ASP A 244 -1.26 17.64 -8.92
CA ASP A 244 -1.60 18.36 -7.69
C ASP A 244 -1.07 17.60 -6.47
N ARG A 245 -0.23 18.27 -5.69
CA ARG A 245 0.30 17.73 -4.44
C ARG A 245 -0.75 17.71 -3.32
N ALA A 246 -1.75 18.60 -3.36
CA ALA A 246 -2.82 18.64 -2.36
C ALA A 246 -3.66 17.35 -2.35
N GLU A 247 -3.79 16.67 -3.50
CA GLU A 247 -4.46 15.36 -3.61
C GLU A 247 -3.80 14.26 -2.74
N LEU A 248 -2.54 14.43 -2.31
CA LEU A 248 -1.92 13.49 -1.37
C LEU A 248 -2.61 13.48 0.01
N GLN A 249 -3.32 14.55 0.38
CA GLN A 249 -4.15 14.59 1.59
C GLN A 249 -5.32 13.59 1.52
N ASN A 250 -5.78 13.24 0.31
CA ASN A 250 -6.83 12.24 0.09
C ASN A 250 -6.33 10.79 0.20
N VAL A 251 -5.02 10.56 0.32
CA VAL A 251 -4.44 9.22 0.58
C VAL A 251 -4.75 8.76 2.02
N GLY A 252 -4.87 9.69 2.96
CA GLY A 252 -5.18 9.43 4.36
C GLY A 252 -4.11 8.66 5.13
N THR A 253 -4.50 8.11 6.30
CA THR A 253 -3.57 7.43 7.20
C THR A 253 -3.07 6.10 6.65
N ASN A 254 -1.76 5.96 6.47
CA ASN A 254 -1.11 4.76 5.92
C ASN A 254 0.25 4.48 6.58
N GLN A 255 0.75 3.25 6.48
CA GLN A 255 2.17 2.99 6.76
C GLN A 255 3.07 3.60 5.66
N PRO A 256 4.37 3.84 5.92
CA PRO A 256 5.30 4.48 4.98
C PRO A 256 5.33 3.86 3.57
N TYR A 257 5.30 2.52 3.47
CA TYR A 257 5.28 1.80 2.19
C TYR A 257 3.99 2.00 1.40
N HIS A 258 2.82 1.95 2.05
CA HIS A 258 1.54 2.16 1.36
C HIS A 258 1.36 3.61 0.92
N PHE A 259 1.84 4.57 1.71
CA PHE A 259 1.93 5.96 1.26
C PHE A 259 2.86 6.10 0.05
N GLY A 260 4.05 5.51 0.08
CA GLY A 260 4.98 5.49 -1.07
C GLY A 260 4.37 4.87 -2.32
N ALA A 261 3.65 3.75 -2.20
CA ALA A 261 2.94 3.11 -3.30
C ALA A 261 1.82 4.00 -3.87
N ALA A 262 1.07 4.72 -3.02
CA ALA A 262 0.06 5.67 -3.46
C ALA A 262 0.67 6.86 -4.22
N VAL A 263 1.81 7.39 -3.76
CA VAL A 263 2.55 8.47 -4.45
C VAL A 263 3.10 7.97 -5.80
N ALA A 264 3.76 6.81 -5.83
CA ALA A 264 4.26 6.20 -7.05
C ALA A 264 3.15 6.00 -8.08
N ARG A 265 1.99 5.46 -7.65
CA ARG A 265 0.80 5.34 -8.49
C ARG A 265 0.41 6.68 -9.11
N MET A 266 0.23 7.73 -8.31
CA MET A 266 -0.21 9.03 -8.81
C MET A 266 0.78 9.64 -9.82
N VAL A 267 2.08 9.59 -9.52
CA VAL A 267 3.14 10.08 -10.42
C VAL A 267 3.22 9.25 -11.70
N GLY A 268 3.25 7.92 -11.57
CA GLY A 268 3.38 6.99 -12.70
C GLY A 268 2.18 7.03 -13.64
N CYS A 269 0.97 6.96 -13.09
CA CYS A 269 -0.26 7.04 -13.88
C CYS A 269 -0.41 8.41 -14.58
N GLY A 270 -0.01 9.50 -13.94
CA GLY A 270 0.02 10.83 -14.58
C GLY A 270 0.99 10.88 -15.78
N TRP A 271 2.18 10.29 -15.65
CA TRP A 271 3.13 10.19 -16.77
C TRP A 271 2.66 9.23 -17.87
N ILE A 272 1.99 8.13 -17.54
CA ILE A 272 1.38 7.22 -18.51
C ILE A 272 0.27 7.93 -19.30
N ALA A 273 -0.58 8.72 -18.63
CA ALA A 273 -1.60 9.54 -19.26
C ALA A 273 -1.00 10.61 -20.20
N GLU A 274 0.03 11.33 -19.74
CA GLU A 274 0.79 12.29 -20.58
C GLU A 274 1.37 11.60 -21.83
N TRP A 275 1.96 10.40 -21.67
CA TRP A 275 2.51 9.62 -22.77
C TRP A 275 1.44 9.15 -23.77
N LYS A 276 0.27 8.69 -23.30
CA LYS A 276 -0.87 8.31 -24.14
C LYS A 276 -1.34 9.51 -24.97
N ARG A 277 -1.68 10.62 -24.31
CA ARG A 277 -2.12 11.88 -24.96
C ARG A 277 -1.08 12.42 -25.94
N ALA A 278 0.21 12.36 -25.59
CA ALA A 278 1.30 12.79 -26.45
C ALA A 278 1.42 11.95 -27.73
N LYS A 279 1.25 10.61 -27.64
CA LYS A 279 1.25 9.73 -28.81
C LYS A 279 0.04 9.99 -29.73
N GLU A 280 -1.13 10.21 -29.16
CA GLU A 280 -2.35 10.53 -29.91
C GLU A 280 -2.25 11.87 -30.64
N ALA A 281 -1.66 12.89 -29.99
CA ALA A 281 -1.44 14.22 -30.57
C ALA A 281 -0.23 14.30 -31.54
N GLY A 282 0.62 13.26 -31.61
CA GLY A 282 1.88 13.30 -32.36
C GLY A 282 2.97 14.18 -31.74
N ASP A 283 2.84 14.58 -30.46
CA ASP A 283 3.86 15.35 -29.75
C ASP A 283 5.02 14.44 -29.31
N HIS A 284 5.95 14.21 -30.23
CA HIS A 284 7.16 13.42 -29.97
C HIS A 284 7.99 13.95 -28.80
N ALA A 285 7.98 15.26 -28.52
CA ALA A 285 8.75 15.81 -27.41
C ALA A 285 8.10 15.45 -26.07
N ALA A 286 6.77 15.50 -25.97
CA ALA A 286 6.05 15.00 -24.79
C ALA A 286 6.19 13.49 -24.58
N VAL A 287 6.14 12.69 -25.66
CA VAL A 287 6.37 11.23 -25.57
C VAL A 287 7.75 10.94 -24.97
N THR A 288 8.80 11.62 -25.44
CA THR A 288 10.16 11.48 -24.91
C THR A 288 10.23 11.93 -23.45
N ARG A 289 9.71 13.11 -23.09
CA ARG A 289 9.72 13.59 -21.69
C ARG A 289 9.07 12.62 -20.72
N ALA A 290 7.89 12.08 -21.08
CA ALA A 290 7.17 11.14 -20.23
C ALA A 290 7.91 9.79 -20.11
N ALA A 291 8.45 9.28 -21.23
CA ALA A 291 9.28 8.07 -21.20
C ALA A 291 10.57 8.28 -20.37
N ASP A 292 11.22 9.43 -20.46
CA ASP A 292 12.45 9.73 -19.73
C ASP A 292 12.19 9.85 -18.22
N ALA A 293 11.10 10.50 -17.82
CA ALA A 293 10.67 10.57 -16.42
C ALA A 293 10.38 9.17 -15.84
N LEU A 294 9.64 8.34 -16.59
CA LEU A 294 9.32 6.96 -16.19
C LEU A 294 10.57 6.06 -16.17
N ARG A 295 11.56 6.27 -17.05
CA ARG A 295 12.84 5.55 -17.03
C ARG A 295 13.66 5.86 -15.78
N GLY A 296 13.66 7.12 -15.34
CA GLY A 296 14.32 7.55 -14.11
C GLY A 296 13.73 6.96 -12.82
N SER A 297 12.62 6.21 -12.89
CA SER A 297 12.02 5.58 -11.72
C SER A 297 12.85 4.48 -11.06
N HIS A 298 13.84 3.92 -11.78
CA HIS A 298 14.85 3.04 -11.19
C HIS A 298 15.81 3.77 -10.25
N ASP A 299 15.92 5.11 -10.37
CA ASP A 299 16.78 5.96 -9.54
C ASP A 299 15.99 6.71 -8.44
N TRP A 300 14.65 6.57 -8.39
CA TRP A 300 13.83 7.23 -7.36
C TRP A 300 14.08 6.58 -6.00
N LYS A 301 14.77 7.30 -5.10
CA LYS A 301 15.17 6.81 -3.79
C LYS A 301 14.06 6.08 -3.03
N PHE A 302 12.84 6.63 -3.01
CA PHE A 302 11.75 6.02 -2.25
C PHE A 302 11.30 4.66 -2.82
N LEU A 303 11.39 4.44 -4.14
CA LEU A 303 11.10 3.13 -4.74
C LEU A 303 12.20 2.11 -4.45
N LEU A 304 13.45 2.56 -4.38
CA LEU A 304 14.58 1.73 -3.95
C LEU A 304 14.42 1.34 -2.47
N ASP A 305 14.11 2.29 -1.58
CA ASP A 305 13.86 2.03 -0.17
C ASP A 305 12.66 1.07 0.05
N MET A 306 11.61 1.18 -0.78
CA MET A 306 10.45 0.28 -0.74
C MET A 306 10.74 -1.14 -1.25
N ALA A 307 11.78 -1.35 -2.07
CA ALA A 307 12.05 -2.63 -2.70
C ALA A 307 12.54 -3.71 -1.71
N ASP A 308 13.07 -3.30 -0.57
CA ASP A 308 13.44 -4.17 0.54
C ASP A 308 12.23 -4.60 1.41
N GLU A 309 11.14 -3.82 1.41
CA GLU A 309 9.91 -4.10 2.18
C GLU A 309 8.87 -4.89 1.36
N GLY A 310 8.77 -4.66 0.04
CA GLY A 310 7.76 -5.32 -0.77
C GLY A 310 7.87 -5.15 -2.28
N ASP A 311 6.99 -5.86 -3.00
CA ASP A 311 7.08 -6.07 -4.45
C ASP A 311 6.50 -4.95 -5.33
N TYR A 312 5.91 -3.90 -4.76
CA TYR A 312 5.27 -2.82 -5.54
C TYR A 312 6.25 -2.13 -6.51
N PRO A 313 7.50 -1.77 -6.14
CA PRO A 313 8.46 -1.20 -7.06
C PRO A 313 8.77 -2.11 -8.27
N ALA A 314 8.86 -3.42 -8.06
CA ALA A 314 9.11 -4.37 -9.15
C ALA A 314 7.96 -4.44 -10.16
N LEU A 315 6.70 -4.29 -9.71
CA LEU A 315 5.55 -4.12 -10.59
C LEU A 315 5.61 -2.78 -11.33
N PHE A 316 5.91 -1.70 -10.60
CA PHE A 316 6.00 -0.35 -11.14
C PHE A 316 7.01 -0.30 -12.29
N TRP A 317 8.25 -0.72 -12.03
CA TRP A 317 9.32 -0.79 -13.03
C TRP A 317 8.96 -1.66 -14.23
N MET A 318 8.32 -2.82 -14.02
CA MET A 318 7.86 -3.67 -15.12
C MET A 318 6.84 -2.97 -16.04
N VAL A 319 6.01 -2.07 -15.52
CA VAL A 319 5.09 -1.26 -16.34
C VAL A 319 5.82 -0.10 -17.00
N THR A 320 6.65 0.65 -16.25
CA THR A 320 7.38 1.81 -16.80
C THR A 320 8.35 1.42 -17.91
N ASP A 321 9.06 0.29 -17.77
CA ASP A 321 10.01 -0.21 -18.77
C ASP A 321 9.32 -0.53 -20.12
N GLN A 322 8.06 -0.97 -20.08
CA GLN A 322 7.29 -1.21 -21.30
C GLN A 322 6.90 0.11 -21.98
N VAL A 323 6.51 1.13 -21.20
CA VAL A 323 6.18 2.48 -21.70
C VAL A 323 7.42 3.14 -22.32
N VAL A 324 8.57 2.99 -21.67
CA VAL A 324 9.90 3.36 -22.20
C VAL A 324 10.21 2.62 -23.50
N ALA A 325 9.85 1.34 -23.63
CA ALA A 325 9.94 0.55 -24.85
C ALA A 325 8.84 0.85 -25.90
N GLY A 326 8.05 1.91 -25.71
CA GLY A 326 7.04 2.38 -26.65
C GLY A 326 5.66 1.68 -26.56
N LYS A 327 5.48 0.81 -25.56
CA LYS A 327 4.31 -0.08 -25.40
C LYS A 327 3.58 0.17 -24.08
N LEU A 328 2.27 0.00 -24.07
CA LEU A 328 1.49 -0.11 -22.84
C LEU A 328 0.71 -1.42 -22.97
N PRO A 329 1.00 -2.47 -22.18
CA PRO A 329 0.28 -3.73 -22.30
C PRO A 329 -1.15 -3.59 -21.74
N PRO A 330 -2.12 -4.38 -22.23
CA PRO A 330 -3.42 -4.49 -21.58
C PRO A 330 -3.27 -4.88 -20.11
N GLY A 331 -4.00 -4.23 -19.20
CA GLY A 331 -3.88 -4.48 -17.76
C GLY A 331 -2.79 -3.68 -17.04
N ALA A 332 -2.00 -2.84 -17.71
CA ALA A 332 -0.97 -2.02 -17.06
C ALA A 332 -1.56 -0.95 -16.12
N GLU A 333 -2.58 -0.23 -16.59
CA GLU A 333 -3.23 0.84 -15.83
C GLU A 333 -3.98 0.25 -14.63
N GLU A 334 -4.68 -0.87 -14.84
CA GLU A 334 -5.33 -1.65 -13.78
C GLU A 334 -4.33 -2.23 -12.78
N GLY A 335 -3.17 -2.74 -13.25
CA GLY A 335 -2.12 -3.29 -12.40
C GLY A 335 -1.53 -2.25 -11.45
N LEU A 336 -1.39 -0.99 -11.89
CA LEU A 336 -0.97 0.12 -11.04
C LEU A 336 -2.12 0.76 -10.23
N ASN A 337 -3.37 0.34 -10.46
CA ASN A 337 -4.60 0.98 -9.97
C ASN A 337 -4.75 2.45 -10.42
N CYS A 338 -4.35 2.75 -11.66
CA CYS A 338 -4.57 4.06 -12.26
C CYS A 338 -6.06 4.40 -12.35
N PRO A 339 -6.46 5.68 -12.20
CA PRO A 339 -7.82 6.12 -12.48
C PRO A 339 -8.20 5.81 -13.92
N THR A 340 -9.43 5.34 -14.15
CA THR A 340 -9.99 5.21 -15.50
C THR A 340 -10.30 6.61 -16.04
N SER A 341 -9.56 7.00 -17.09
CA SER A 341 -9.72 8.26 -17.84
C SER A 341 -10.93 8.25 -18.78
#